data_AF-A0A078A5S4-F1
#
_entry.id   AF-A0A078A5S4-F1
#
_cell.length_a   1.000
_cell.length_b   1.000
_cell.length_c   1.000
_cell.angle_alpha   90.00
_cell.angle_beta   90.00
_cell.angle_gamma   90.00
#
_symmetry.space_group_name_H-M   'P 1'
#
loop_
_entity.id
_entity.type
_entity.pdbx_description
1 polymer ?
#
loop_
_entity_poly.entity_id
_entity_poly.type
_entity_poly.pdbx_seq_one_letter_code
_entity_poly.pdbx_strand_id
1 'polypeptide(L)'
;MSILLRSRLDATSEDYFNELYRQYGCIPDHHQQAILLRNAYFTRYILEKNPGDFKTAIEKDWSYVARREYRYDVNVRAAVDAFAVADCACIVRMFMVKKFIIWPFVPVFAFTYLYRARSLFIFHNKKFFDMCNVGEQYELGYARNVVLRKCNELLDREDF
;
A
#
# COMPACT_ATOMS: atom_id res chain seq x y z
N MET A 1 12.53 -9.04 7.85
CA MET A 1 12.45 -9.20 6.38
C MET A 1 13.73 -8.62 5.78
N SER A 2 14.47 -9.37 4.95
CA SER A 2 15.72 -8.87 4.36
C SER A 2 15.43 -7.84 3.27
N ILE A 3 16.36 -6.90 3.04
CA ILE A 3 16.25 -5.88 1.98
C ILE A 3 16.00 -6.52 0.60
N LEU A 4 16.60 -7.69 0.35
CA LEU A 4 16.43 -8.45 -0.90
C LEU A 4 15.01 -9.02 -1.10
N LEU A 5 14.36 -9.46 -0.02
CA LEU A 5 12.96 -9.91 -0.07
C LEU A 5 12.02 -8.73 -0.37
N ARG A 6 12.32 -7.56 0.19
CA ARG A 6 11.58 -6.32 -0.07
C ARG A 6 11.68 -5.90 -1.53
N SER A 7 12.90 -5.85 -2.09
CA SER A 7 13.10 -5.46 -3.48
C SER A 7 12.43 -6.43 -4.47
N ARG A 8 12.41 -7.73 -4.17
CA ARG A 8 11.69 -8.72 -4.98
C ARG A 8 10.18 -8.50 -4.95
N LEU A 9 9.60 -8.26 -3.77
CA LEU A 9 8.16 -8.01 -3.65
C LEU A 9 7.75 -6.73 -4.37
N ASP A 10 8.56 -5.67 -4.26
CA ASP A 10 8.28 -4.41 -4.95
C ASP A 10 8.35 -4.58 -6.48
N ALA A 11 9.33 -5.34 -7.00
CA ALA A 11 9.42 -5.68 -8.42
C ALA A 11 8.19 -6.46 -8.92
N THR A 12 7.71 -7.45 -8.15
CA THR A 12 6.52 -8.22 -8.55
C THR A 12 5.24 -7.38 -8.61
N SER A 13 5.12 -6.33 -7.78
CA SER A 13 4.00 -5.38 -7.90
C SER A 13 4.13 -4.49 -9.13
N GLU A 14 5.33 -4.03 -9.49
CA GLU A 14 5.54 -3.24 -10.72
C GLU A 14 5.20 -4.05 -11.96
N ASP A 15 5.69 -5.29 -12.04
CA ASP A 15 5.45 -6.18 -13.18
C ASP A 15 3.95 -6.43 -13.39
N TYR A 16 3.20 -6.70 -12.31
CA TYR A 16 1.76 -6.94 -12.38
C TYR A 16 0.99 -5.76 -12.97
N PHE A 17 1.21 -4.53 -12.48
CA PHE A 17 0.50 -3.37 -13.02
C PHE A 17 0.97 -3.06 -14.44
N ASN A 18 2.27 -3.17 -14.74
CA ASN A 18 2.81 -2.95 -16.07
C ASN A 18 2.22 -3.91 -17.11
N GLU A 19 2.05 -5.19 -16.78
CA GLU A 19 1.40 -6.17 -17.65
C GLU A 19 -0.06 -5.80 -17.93
N LEU A 20 -0.82 -5.43 -16.91
CA LEU A 20 -2.21 -4.99 -17.09
C LEU A 20 -2.32 -3.75 -17.98
N TYR A 21 -1.49 -2.74 -17.73
CA TYR A 21 -1.47 -1.54 -18.58
C TYR A 21 -1.02 -1.84 -20.01
N ARG A 22 -0.08 -2.77 -20.20
CA ARG A 22 0.36 -3.19 -21.54
C ARG A 22 -0.73 -3.94 -22.31
N GLN A 23 -1.51 -4.77 -21.63
CA GLN A 23 -2.53 -5.60 -22.26
C GLN A 23 -3.86 -4.86 -22.46
N TYR A 24 -4.29 -4.08 -21.48
CA TYR A 24 -5.62 -3.47 -21.43
C TYR A 24 -5.60 -1.94 -21.53
N GLY A 25 -4.44 -1.28 -21.39
CA GLY A 25 -4.33 0.18 -21.31
C GLY A 25 -4.84 0.78 -20.00
N CYS A 26 -5.40 -0.04 -19.11
CA CYS A 26 -5.95 0.34 -17.81
C CYS A 26 -5.94 -0.86 -16.85
N ILE A 27 -6.39 -0.65 -15.62
CA ILE A 27 -6.67 -1.73 -14.68
C ILE A 27 -8.11 -2.22 -14.95
N PRO A 28 -8.32 -3.49 -15.34
CA PRO A 28 -9.67 -4.00 -15.58
C PRO A 28 -10.52 -4.05 -14.30
N ASP A 29 -11.84 -3.98 -14.44
CA ASP A 29 -12.78 -3.90 -13.32
C ASP A 29 -12.64 -5.05 -12.32
N HIS A 30 -12.45 -6.29 -12.79
CA HIS A 30 -12.26 -7.46 -11.93
C HIS A 30 -10.98 -7.35 -11.08
N HIS A 31 -9.89 -6.85 -11.67
CA HIS A 31 -8.64 -6.59 -10.95
C HIS A 31 -8.81 -5.45 -9.94
N GLN A 32 -9.55 -4.41 -10.31
CA GLN A 32 -9.86 -3.31 -9.39
C GLN A 32 -10.69 -3.80 -8.18
N GLN A 33 -11.67 -4.66 -8.40
CA GLN A 33 -12.47 -5.26 -7.32
C GLN A 33 -11.61 -6.11 -6.39
N ALA A 34 -10.71 -6.94 -6.93
CA ALA A 34 -9.78 -7.73 -6.13
C ALA A 34 -8.85 -6.86 -5.27
N ILE A 35 -8.35 -5.74 -5.81
CA ILE A 35 -7.56 -4.75 -5.07
C ILE A 35 -8.38 -4.14 -3.93
N LEU A 36 -9.62 -3.76 -4.20
CA LEU A 36 -10.52 -3.18 -3.19
C LEU A 36 -10.81 -4.16 -2.06
N LEU A 37 -11.02 -5.44 -2.36
CA LEU A 37 -11.24 -6.48 -1.35
C LEU A 37 -10.02 -6.65 -0.43
N ARG A 38 -8.80 -6.71 -1.00
CA ARG A 38 -7.56 -6.82 -0.22
C ARG A 38 -7.32 -5.58 0.63
N ASN A 39 -7.55 -4.38 0.08
CA ASN A 39 -7.42 -3.13 0.82
C ASN A 39 -8.43 -3.04 1.96
N ALA A 40 -9.69 -3.42 1.72
CA ALA A 40 -10.73 -3.43 2.75
C ALA A 40 -10.40 -4.40 3.89
N TYR A 41 -9.87 -5.59 3.56
CA TYR A 41 -9.35 -6.53 4.54
C TYR A 41 -8.24 -5.89 5.39
N PHE A 42 -7.23 -5.32 4.74
CA PHE A 42 -6.08 -4.74 5.44
C PHE A 42 -6.50 -3.57 6.33
N THR A 43 -7.37 -2.68 5.82
CA THR A 43 -7.89 -1.57 6.62
C THR A 43 -8.61 -2.08 7.87
N ARG A 44 -9.56 -3.00 7.71
CA ARG A 44 -10.37 -3.51 8.82
C ARG A 44 -9.55 -4.26 9.87
N TYR A 45 -8.67 -5.16 9.44
CA TYR A 45 -7.96 -6.07 10.35
C TYR A 45 -6.61 -5.53 10.83
N ILE A 46 -5.93 -4.67 10.07
CA ILE A 46 -4.58 -4.19 10.41
C ILE A 46 -4.58 -2.72 10.81
N LEU A 47 -5.32 -1.86 10.13
CA LEU A 47 -5.31 -0.41 10.40
C LEU A 47 -6.29 -0.02 11.52
N GLU A 48 -7.51 -0.55 11.50
CA GLU A 48 -8.56 -0.22 12.46
C GLU A 48 -8.44 -1.03 13.76
N LYS A 49 -8.27 -2.34 13.67
CA LYS A 49 -8.14 -3.23 14.84
C LYS A 49 -6.76 -3.11 15.47
N ASN A 50 -6.67 -2.91 16.79
CA ASN A 50 -5.37 -2.81 17.46
C ASN A 50 -4.74 -4.20 17.61
N PRO A 51 -3.39 -4.31 17.58
CA PRO A 51 -2.72 -5.59 17.78
C PRO A 51 -3.10 -6.27 19.10
N GLY A 52 -3.40 -5.49 20.14
CA GLY A 52 -3.85 -6.03 21.44
C GLY A 52 -5.19 -6.78 21.39
N ASP A 53 -6.03 -6.52 20.39
CA ASP A 53 -7.38 -7.06 20.27
C ASP A 53 -7.38 -8.50 19.70
N PHE A 54 -6.24 -8.96 19.16
CA PHE A 54 -6.11 -10.34 18.71
C PHE A 54 -5.92 -11.31 19.87
N LYS A 55 -6.43 -12.52 19.74
CA LYS A 55 -6.39 -13.51 20.83
C LYS A 55 -5.02 -14.16 20.94
N THR A 56 -4.40 -14.48 19.82
CA THR A 56 -3.16 -15.27 19.80
C THR A 56 -1.93 -14.40 19.63
N ALA A 57 -0.81 -14.75 20.26
CA ALA A 57 0.44 -14.00 20.16
C ALA A 57 0.93 -13.86 18.71
N ILE A 58 0.75 -14.90 17.90
CA ILE A 58 1.13 -14.92 16.48
C ILE A 58 0.37 -13.85 15.69
N GLU A 59 -0.94 -13.71 15.90
CA GLU A 59 -1.72 -12.65 15.24
C GLU A 59 -1.31 -11.25 15.71
N LYS A 60 -0.95 -11.09 16.98
CA LYS A 60 -0.44 -9.80 17.50
C LYS A 60 0.86 -9.41 16.82
N ASP A 61 1.79 -10.35 16.70
CA ASP A 61 3.11 -10.11 16.10
C ASP A 61 2.97 -9.79 14.61
N TRP A 62 2.19 -10.58 13.87
CA TRP A 62 1.99 -10.34 12.44
C TRP A 62 1.19 -9.07 12.15
N SER A 63 0.16 -8.76 12.94
CA SER A 63 -0.56 -7.49 12.79
C SER A 63 0.33 -6.28 13.09
N TYR A 64 1.22 -6.38 14.08
CA TYR A 64 2.21 -5.36 14.37
C TYR A 64 3.20 -5.19 13.20
N VAL A 65 3.75 -6.29 12.67
CA VAL A 65 4.68 -6.25 11.53
C VAL A 65 3.99 -5.64 10.32
N ALA A 66 2.80 -6.10 9.95
CA ALA A 66 2.04 -5.58 8.82
C ALA A 66 1.75 -4.07 8.96
N ARG A 67 1.33 -3.62 10.14
CA ARG A 67 1.09 -2.19 10.43
C ARG A 67 2.37 -1.37 10.33
N ARG A 68 3.50 -1.91 10.78
CA ARG A 68 4.81 -1.25 10.68
C ARG A 68 5.25 -1.11 9.23
N GLU A 69 5.15 -2.17 8.42
CA GLU A 69 5.49 -2.12 6.99
C GLU A 69 4.59 -1.12 6.25
N TYR A 70 3.29 -1.07 6.55
CA TYR A 70 2.39 -0.04 6.02
C TYR A 70 2.90 1.39 6.31
N ARG A 71 3.31 1.67 7.55
CA ARG A 71 3.83 3.00 7.91
C ARG A 71 5.07 3.36 7.10
N TYR A 72 5.98 2.42 6.86
CA TYR A 72 7.19 2.68 6.08
C TYR A 72 6.92 2.81 4.58
N ASP A 73 6.23 1.83 3.99
CA ASP A 73 6.02 1.75 2.55
C ASP A 73 5.01 2.78 2.04
N VAL A 74 4.02 3.16 2.87
CA VAL A 74 2.98 4.12 2.50
C VAL A 74 3.27 5.49 3.09
N ASN A 75 3.25 5.64 4.42
CA ASN A 75 3.27 6.97 5.03
C ASN A 75 4.65 7.65 4.91
N VAL A 76 5.72 6.96 5.30
CA VAL A 76 7.07 7.55 5.28
C VAL A 76 7.51 7.82 3.84
N ARG A 77 7.31 6.86 2.93
CA ARG A 77 7.64 7.05 1.52
C ARG A 77 6.83 8.17 0.88
N ALA A 78 5.52 8.24 1.13
CA ALA A 78 4.69 9.35 0.65
C ALA A 78 5.13 10.70 1.23
N ALA A 79 5.55 10.75 2.50
CA ALA A 79 6.05 11.97 3.12
C ALA A 79 7.37 12.45 2.50
N VAL A 80 8.29 11.52 2.19
CA VAL A 80 9.55 11.85 1.51
C VAL A 80 9.29 12.36 0.10
N ASP A 81 8.42 11.68 -0.67
CA ASP A 81 8.03 12.13 -2.01
C ASP A 81 7.37 13.52 -1.95
N ALA A 82 6.45 13.74 -1.00
CA ALA A 82 5.77 15.01 -0.80
C ALA A 82 6.73 16.14 -0.42
N PHE A 83 7.69 15.85 0.46
CA PHE A 83 8.74 16.79 0.85
C PHE A 83 9.58 17.23 -0.35
N ALA A 84 10.06 16.26 -1.15
CA ALA A 84 10.85 16.54 -2.34
C ALA A 84 10.10 17.40 -3.37
N VAL A 85 8.82 17.08 -3.63
CA VAL A 85 7.99 17.86 -4.58
C VAL A 85 7.68 19.26 -4.04
N ALA A 86 7.40 19.38 -2.74
CA ALA A 86 7.15 20.67 -2.10
C ALA A 86 8.38 21.58 -2.11
N ASP A 87 9.56 21.03 -1.85
CA ASP A 87 10.83 21.74 -1.95
C ASP A 87 11.11 22.20 -3.38
N CYS A 88 10.93 21.33 -4.37
CA CYS A 88 11.05 21.69 -5.79
C CYS A 88 10.10 22.83 -6.16
N ALA A 89 8.84 22.81 -5.68
CA ALA A 89 7.89 23.89 -5.92
C ALA A 89 8.36 25.22 -5.29
N CYS A 90 8.91 25.19 -4.08
CA CYS A 90 9.51 26.35 -3.45
C CYS A 90 10.72 26.89 -4.24
N ILE A 91 11.60 26.02 -4.72
CA ILE A 91 12.77 26.40 -5.54
C ILE A 91 12.32 27.06 -6.85
N VAL A 92 11.41 26.43 -7.59
CA VAL A 92 10.85 27.00 -8.82
C VAL A 92 10.24 28.38 -8.56
N ARG A 93 9.47 28.50 -7.49
CA ARG A 93 8.82 29.76 -7.12
C ARG A 93 9.83 30.85 -6.72
N MET A 94 10.95 30.47 -6.11
CA MET A 94 12.04 31.37 -5.76
C MET A 94 12.72 31.92 -7.01
N PHE A 95 12.96 31.08 -8.04
CA PHE A 95 13.51 31.52 -9.32
C PHE A 95 12.58 32.50 -10.06
N MET A 96 11.25 32.29 -10.00
CA MET A 96 10.28 33.13 -10.72
C MET A 96 10.17 34.56 -10.15
N VAL A 97 10.26 34.74 -8.82
CA VAL A 97 9.99 36.04 -8.17
C VAL A 97 11.20 36.61 -7.43
N LYS A 98 12.33 35.88 -7.45
CA LYS A 98 13.59 36.29 -6.81
C LYS A 98 13.42 36.61 -5.31
N LYS A 99 12.48 35.94 -4.65
CA LYS A 99 12.18 36.06 -3.22
C LYS A 99 11.99 34.68 -2.62
N PHE A 100 12.51 34.49 -1.41
CA PHE A 100 12.25 33.28 -0.64
C PHE A 100 10.82 33.30 -0.12
N ILE A 101 9.98 32.39 -0.64
CA ILE A 101 8.58 32.27 -0.28
C ILE A 101 8.28 30.80 -0.04
N ILE A 102 8.01 30.45 1.22
CA ILE A 102 7.80 29.06 1.64
C ILE A 102 6.34 28.59 1.54
N TRP A 103 5.37 29.50 1.38
CA TRP A 103 3.95 29.12 1.39
C TRP A 103 3.57 28.00 0.40
N PRO A 104 4.15 27.85 -0.81
CA PRO A 104 3.82 26.74 -1.71
C PRO A 104 4.12 25.37 -1.12
N PHE A 105 5.04 25.29 -0.15
CA PHE A 105 5.45 24.04 0.48
C PHE A 105 4.25 23.30 1.06
N VAL A 106 3.47 23.96 1.92
CA VAL A 106 2.38 23.33 2.68
C VAL A 106 1.28 22.72 1.79
N PRO A 107 0.67 23.45 0.83
CA PRO A 107 -0.36 22.87 -0.03
C PRO A 107 0.22 21.79 -0.94
N VAL A 108 1.41 22.00 -1.53
CA VAL A 108 2.04 20.99 -2.41
C VAL A 108 2.34 19.72 -1.62
N PHE A 109 2.94 19.84 -0.43
CA PHE A 109 3.19 18.72 0.46
C PHE A 109 1.90 17.96 0.80
N ALA A 110 0.84 18.66 1.23
CA ALA A 110 -0.42 18.02 1.61
C ALA A 110 -1.07 17.26 0.44
N PHE A 111 -1.16 17.89 -0.73
CA PHE A 111 -1.73 17.25 -1.92
C PHE A 111 -0.90 16.05 -2.38
N THR A 112 0.42 16.20 -2.48
CA THR A 112 1.31 15.12 -2.90
C THR A 112 1.28 13.97 -1.88
N TYR A 113 1.28 14.25 -0.58
CA TYR A 113 1.21 13.23 0.46
C TYR A 113 -0.07 12.39 0.34
N LEU A 114 -1.24 13.04 0.28
CA LEU A 114 -2.52 12.34 0.20
C LEU A 114 -2.64 11.50 -1.08
N TYR A 115 -2.17 12.05 -2.21
CA TYR A 115 -2.14 11.33 -3.48
C TYR A 115 -1.19 10.12 -3.44
N ARG A 116 0.06 10.32 -3.00
CA ARG A 116 1.08 9.28 -2.96
C ARG A 116 0.75 8.20 -1.94
N ALA A 117 0.22 8.54 -0.78
CA ALA A 117 -0.21 7.56 0.22
C ALA A 117 -1.29 6.62 -0.35
N ARG A 118 -2.30 7.16 -1.03
CA ARG A 118 -3.34 6.34 -1.69
C ARG A 118 -2.76 5.47 -2.81
N SER A 119 -1.90 6.04 -3.65
CA SER A 119 -1.26 5.33 -4.76
C SER A 119 -0.38 4.17 -4.26
N LEU A 120 0.46 4.42 -3.26
CA LEU A 120 1.35 3.41 -2.68
C LEU A 120 0.57 2.30 -1.95
N PHE A 121 -0.56 2.62 -1.32
CA PHE A 121 -1.40 1.61 -0.69
C PHE A 121 -2.04 0.66 -1.72
N ILE A 122 -2.54 1.20 -2.83
CA ILE A 122 -3.02 0.38 -3.96
C ILE A 122 -1.88 -0.44 -4.55
N PHE A 123 -0.70 0.16 -4.71
CA PHE A 123 0.44 -0.50 -5.33
C PHE A 123 0.96 -1.69 -4.50
N HIS A 124 1.08 -1.51 -3.19
CA HIS A 124 1.58 -2.55 -2.27
C HIS A 124 0.47 -3.47 -1.71
N ASN A 125 -0.75 -3.45 -2.26
CA ASN A 125 -1.88 -4.24 -1.72
C ASN A 125 -1.56 -5.74 -1.59
N LYS A 126 -0.91 -6.34 -2.59
CA LYS A 126 -0.64 -7.79 -2.65
C LYS A 126 0.37 -8.16 -1.58
N LYS A 127 1.46 -7.39 -1.48
CA LYS A 127 2.48 -7.51 -0.42
C LYS A 127 1.87 -7.47 0.97
N PHE A 128 1.02 -6.50 1.26
CA PHE A 128 0.35 -6.37 2.56
C PHE A 128 -0.62 -7.52 2.86
N PHE A 129 -1.33 -7.99 1.84
CA PHE A 129 -2.25 -9.11 1.96
C PHE A 129 -1.52 -10.44 2.23
N ASP A 130 -0.37 -10.66 1.58
CA ASP A 130 0.42 -11.89 1.72
C ASP A 130 1.23 -11.93 3.02
N MET A 131 1.61 -10.78 3.57
CA MET A 131 2.20 -10.70 4.91
C MET A 131 1.27 -11.26 6.00
N CYS A 132 -0.04 -11.25 5.77
CA CYS A 132 -1.04 -11.74 6.73
C CYS A 132 -1.31 -13.24 6.61
N ASN A 133 -0.45 -14.00 5.91
CA ASN A 133 -0.56 -15.44 5.78
C ASN A 133 -0.08 -16.17 7.06
N VAL A 134 -0.94 -16.20 8.08
CA VAL A 134 -0.62 -16.77 9.40
C VAL A 134 -1.22 -18.17 9.64
N GLY A 135 -2.07 -18.67 8.74
CA GLY A 135 -2.79 -19.95 8.85
C GLY A 135 -4.28 -19.82 9.19
N GLU A 136 -5.09 -20.79 8.75
CA GLU A 136 -6.57 -20.75 8.87
C GLU A 136 -7.08 -20.91 10.29
N GLN A 137 -6.27 -21.46 11.19
CA GLN A 137 -6.60 -21.59 12.61
C GLN A 137 -6.71 -20.23 13.33
N TYR A 138 -6.24 -19.15 12.71
CA TYR A 138 -6.28 -17.79 13.26
C TYR A 138 -7.38 -16.96 12.59
N GLU A 139 -7.96 -16.00 13.33
CA GLU A 139 -8.98 -15.10 12.81
C GLU A 139 -8.45 -14.30 11.61
N LEU A 140 -7.21 -13.79 11.73
CA LEU A 140 -6.54 -13.03 10.68
C LEU A 140 -6.37 -13.85 9.41
N GLY A 141 -5.87 -15.09 9.53
CA GLY A 141 -5.61 -15.97 8.39
C GLY A 141 -6.88 -16.53 7.76
N TYR A 142 -7.88 -16.88 8.57
CA TYR A 142 -9.20 -17.28 8.06
C TYR A 142 -9.85 -16.18 7.23
N ALA A 143 -9.88 -14.95 7.76
CA ALA A 143 -10.45 -13.80 7.05
C ALA A 143 -9.67 -13.48 5.76
N ARG A 144 -8.34 -13.63 5.76
CA ARG A 144 -7.52 -13.54 4.53
C ARG A 144 -7.99 -14.58 3.51
N ASN A 145 -8.11 -15.84 3.88
CA ASN A 145 -8.44 -16.91 2.93
C ASN A 145 -9.87 -16.81 2.37
N VAL A 146 -10.83 -16.25 3.13
CA VAL A 146 -12.15 -15.90 2.60
C VAL A 146 -12.04 -14.83 1.50
N VAL A 147 -11.23 -13.81 1.71
CA VAL A 147 -11.00 -12.75 0.71
C VAL A 147 -10.22 -13.29 -0.48
N LEU A 148 -9.24 -14.16 -0.25
CA LEU A 148 -8.43 -14.78 -1.29
C LEU A 148 -9.29 -15.59 -2.27
N ARG A 149 -10.20 -16.43 -1.76
CA ARG A 149 -11.14 -17.20 -2.60
C ARG A 149 -11.95 -16.32 -3.53
N LYS A 150 -12.50 -15.22 -3.00
CA LYS A 150 -13.25 -14.24 -3.81
C LYS A 150 -12.36 -13.55 -4.85
N CYS A 151 -11.13 -13.22 -4.50
CA CYS A 151 -10.18 -12.66 -5.46
C CYS A 151 -9.84 -13.67 -6.57
N ASN A 152 -9.71 -14.95 -6.24
CA ASN A 152 -9.42 -15.99 -7.23
C ASN A 152 -10.60 -16.22 -8.18
N GLU A 153 -11.83 -16.20 -7.65
CA GLU A 153 -13.06 -16.21 -8.47
C GLU A 153 -13.14 -15.00 -9.43
N LEU A 154 -12.74 -13.81 -8.98
CA LEU A 154 -12.76 -12.60 -9.82
C LEU A 154 -11.68 -12.60 -10.90
N LEU A 155 -10.51 -13.15 -10.59
CA LEU A 155 -9.34 -13.10 -11.47
C LEU A 155 -9.22 -14.32 -12.39
N ASP A 156 -10.14 -15.29 -12.27
CA ASP A 156 -10.12 -16.59 -12.96
C ASP A 156 -8.73 -17.24 -12.91
N ARG A 157 -8.08 -17.12 -11.75
CA ARG A 157 -6.73 -17.59 -11.51
C ARG A 157 -6.61 -18.08 -10.08
N GLU A 158 -6.06 -19.27 -9.92
CA GLU A 158 -5.51 -19.71 -8.65
C GLU A 158 -4.19 -18.97 -8.41
N ASP A 159 -4.30 -17.72 -7.96
CA ASP A 159 -3.19 -17.08 -7.26
C ASP A 159 -3.28 -17.61 -5.82
N PHE A 160 -2.22 -18.30 -5.37
CA PHE A 160 -1.97 -18.83 -4.02
C PHE A 160 -2.54 -20.22 -3.67
#